data_AF-A0AAJ2GPF4-F1
#
_entry.id   AF-A0AAJ2GPF4-F1
#
_cell.length_a   1.000
_cell.length_b   1.000
_cell.length_c   1.000
_cell.angle_alpha   90.00
_cell.angle_beta   90.00
_cell.angle_gamma   90.00
#
_symmetry.space_group_name_H-M   'P 1'
#
loop_
_entity.id
_entity.type
_entity.pdbx_description
1 polymer ?
#
loop_
_entity_poly.entity_id
_entity_poly.type
_entity_poly.pdbx_seq_one_letter_code
_entity_poly.pdbx_strand_id
1 'polypeptide(L)'
;MLRRHPDLGTGARRTLERRIRRWRALHGEEEVVFRQAHESGRMGLSDFTDMADLAVIVAGALLDHRLYHFRLVWSGFEHAHLVLGG
;
A
#
# COMPACT_ATOMS: atom_id res chain seq x y z
N MET A 1 -11.65 -18.22 1.91
CA MET A 1 -11.13 -16.83 1.81
C MET A 1 -12.17 -15.78 2.14
N LEU A 2 -13.38 -15.81 1.56
CA LEU A 2 -14.47 -14.87 1.91
C LEU A 2 -14.87 -14.87 3.41
N ARG A 3 -14.76 -16.02 4.10
CA ARG A 3 -14.98 -16.08 5.55
C ARG A 3 -13.90 -15.41 6.41
N ARG A 4 -12.69 -15.18 5.86
CA ARG A 4 -11.55 -14.65 6.62
C ARG A 4 -11.20 -13.20 6.27
N HIS A 5 -11.36 -12.77 5.01
CA HIS A 5 -10.95 -11.42 4.56
C HIS A 5 -11.96 -10.83 3.55
N PRO A 6 -13.08 -10.27 4.04
CA PRO A 6 -14.12 -9.65 3.20
C PRO A 6 -13.72 -8.27 2.64
N ASP A 7 -12.66 -7.68 3.17
CA ASP A 7 -12.13 -6.33 2.88
C ASP A 7 -11.27 -6.25 1.61
N LEU A 8 -10.88 -7.38 1.02
CA LEU A 8 -10.04 -7.40 -0.18
C LEU A 8 -10.81 -6.93 -1.43
N GLY A 9 -10.24 -5.94 -2.14
CA GLY A 9 -10.78 -5.41 -3.39
C GLY A 9 -10.97 -6.47 -4.49
N THR A 10 -11.99 -6.29 -5.33
CA THR A 10 -12.42 -7.29 -6.34
C THR A 10 -11.33 -7.68 -7.35
N GLY A 11 -10.38 -6.78 -7.65
CA GLY A 11 -9.24 -7.05 -8.54
C GLY A 11 -8.18 -7.97 -7.90
N ALA A 12 -7.81 -7.71 -6.65
CA ALA A 12 -6.89 -8.56 -5.88
C ALA A 12 -7.49 -9.96 -5.67
N ARG A 13 -8.79 -10.02 -5.38
CA ARG A 13 -9.57 -11.26 -5.28
C ARG A 13 -9.45 -12.13 -6.53
N ARG A 14 -9.68 -11.56 -7.72
CA ARG A 14 -9.59 -12.29 -8.99
C ARG A 14 -8.20 -12.86 -9.27
N THR A 15 -7.13 -12.14 -8.92
CA THR A 15 -5.76 -12.62 -9.13
C THR A 15 -5.42 -13.78 -8.19
N LEU A 16 -5.79 -13.69 -6.92
CA LEU A 16 -5.52 -14.73 -5.92
C LEU A 16 -6.33 -16.00 -6.19
N GLU A 17 -7.63 -15.88 -6.47
CA GLU A 17 -8.49 -17.00 -6.84
C GLU A 17 -7.95 -17.73 -8.09
N ARG A 18 -7.48 -16.99 -9.09
CA ARG A 18 -6.87 -17.58 -10.30
C ARG A 18 -5.57 -18.33 -9.97
N ARG A 19 -4.71 -17.79 -9.11
CA ARG A 19 -3.48 -18.47 -8.67
C ARG A 19 -3.78 -19.75 -7.89
N ILE A 20 -4.76 -19.70 -6.98
CA ILE A 20 -5.23 -20.87 -6.22
C ILE A 20 -5.80 -21.94 -7.15
N ARG A 21 -6.68 -21.56 -8.09
CA ARG A 21 -7.27 -22.51 -9.05
C ARG A 21 -6.20 -23.20 -9.90
N ARG A 22 -5.21 -22.45 -10.39
CA ARG A 22 -4.08 -23.02 -11.15
C ARG A 22 -3.24 -23.96 -10.30
N TRP A 23 -2.94 -23.59 -9.05
CA TRP A 23 -2.19 -24.45 -8.14
C TRP A 23 -2.90 -25.77 -7.88
N ARG A 24 -4.19 -25.71 -7.52
CA ARG A 24 -5.00 -26.90 -7.23
C ARG A 24 -5.12 -27.85 -8.41
N ALA A 25 -5.18 -27.31 -9.63
CA ALA A 25 -5.20 -28.13 -10.84
C ALA A 25 -3.90 -28.92 -11.07
N LEU A 26 -2.78 -28.46 -10.52
CA LEU A 26 -1.46 -29.08 -10.70
C LEU A 26 -1.03 -29.92 -9.48
N HIS A 27 -1.45 -29.56 -8.27
CA HIS A 27 -0.94 -30.14 -7.01
C HIS A 27 -2.05 -30.59 -6.03
N GLY A 28 -3.32 -30.57 -6.44
CA GLY A 28 -4.43 -30.97 -5.55
C GLY A 28 -4.67 -29.99 -4.40
N GLU A 29 -5.07 -30.49 -3.23
CA GLU A 29 -5.43 -29.66 -2.06
C GLU A 29 -4.26 -29.35 -1.11
N GLU A 30 -3.02 -29.46 -1.60
CA GLU A 30 -1.83 -29.14 -0.82
C GLU A 30 -1.75 -27.66 -0.42
N GLU A 31 -1.14 -27.39 0.74
CA GLU A 31 -0.94 -26.05 1.26
C GLU A 31 0.06 -25.26 0.37
N VAL A 32 -0.24 -23.98 0.13
CA VAL A 32 0.58 -23.11 -0.71
C VAL A 32 0.67 -21.69 -0.16
N VAL A 33 1.88 -21.13 -0.20
CA VAL A 33 2.13 -19.72 0.10
C VAL A 33 2.54 -18.99 -1.19
N PHE A 34 1.71 -18.08 -1.66
CA PHE A 34 2.05 -17.19 -2.78
C PHE A 34 2.79 -15.96 -2.26
N ARG A 35 4.12 -15.97 -2.32
CA ARG A 35 4.92 -14.80 -1.93
C ARG A 35 4.60 -13.61 -2.82
N GLN A 36 4.43 -12.44 -2.20
CA GLN A 36 4.42 -11.17 -2.90
C GLN A 36 5.88 -10.77 -3.16
N ALA A 37 6.31 -10.82 -4.41
CA ALA A 37 7.62 -10.34 -4.81
C ALA A 37 7.49 -8.89 -5.28
N HIS A 38 8.30 -7.99 -4.72
CA HIS A 38 8.41 -6.61 -5.17
C HIS A 38 9.67 -6.49 -6.00
N GLU A 39 9.53 -6.46 -7.32
CA GLU A 39 10.68 -6.23 -8.20
C GLU A 39 11.14 -4.76 -8.11
N SER A 40 12.45 -4.55 -8.24
CA SER A 40 13.02 -3.20 -8.30
C SER A 40 12.37 -2.37 -9.41
N GLY A 41 12.01 -1.13 -9.08
CA GLY A 41 11.39 -0.19 -10.02
C GLY A 41 9.95 -0.49 -10.44
N ARG A 42 9.31 -1.57 -9.94
CA ARG A 42 7.94 -1.93 -10.35
C ARG A 42 6.82 -1.29 -9.54
N MET A 43 7.10 -0.91 -8.29
CA MET A 43 6.05 -0.48 -7.36
C MET A 43 6.54 0.66 -6.46
N GLY A 44 5.79 1.75 -6.49
CA GLY A 44 5.86 2.83 -5.51
C GLY A 44 4.56 2.90 -4.71
N LEU A 45 4.67 3.22 -3.42
CA LEU A 45 3.56 3.54 -2.53
C LEU A 45 3.53 5.04 -2.34
N SER A 46 2.32 5.59 -2.26
CA SER A 46 2.11 7.00 -2.01
C SER A 46 0.92 7.19 -1.08
N ASP A 47 1.08 8.03 -0.07
CA ASP A 47 0.01 8.39 0.85
C ASP A 47 0.17 9.82 1.35
N PHE A 48 -0.86 10.29 2.06
CA PHE A 48 -0.89 11.59 2.71
C PHE A 48 -1.18 11.39 4.19
N THR A 49 -0.43 12.10 5.02
CA THR A 49 -0.70 12.21 6.46
C THR A 49 -1.24 13.61 6.75
N ASP A 50 -2.41 13.66 7.41
CA ASP A 50 -2.96 14.91 7.92
C ASP A 50 -2.12 15.38 9.13
N MET A 51 -1.72 16.64 9.11
CA MET A 51 -0.84 17.24 10.13
C MET A 51 -1.56 18.31 10.97
N ALA A 52 -2.88 18.45 10.87
CA ALA A 52 -3.65 19.45 11.61
C ALA A 52 -3.43 19.34 13.12
N ASP A 53 -3.40 18.11 13.65
CA ASP A 53 -3.21 17.84 15.08
C ASP A 53 -1.83 18.24 15.61
N LEU A 54 -0.83 18.38 14.73
CA LEU A 54 0.52 18.80 15.12
C LEU A 54 0.60 20.31 15.39
N ALA A 55 -0.35 21.10 14.86
CA ALA A 55 -0.46 22.55 15.06
C ALA A 55 0.87 23.30 14.84
N VAL A 56 1.58 22.99 13.74
CA VAL A 56 2.87 23.60 13.41
C VAL A 56 2.70 25.12 13.20
N ILE A 57 3.56 25.92 13.84
CA ILE A 57 3.57 27.39 13.71
C ILE A 57 4.85 27.84 13.01
N VAL A 58 4.71 28.64 11.95
CA VAL A 58 5.82 29.28 11.23
C VAL A 58 5.56 30.78 11.18
N ALA A 59 6.55 31.58 11.60
CA ALA A 59 6.44 33.04 11.65
C ALA A 59 5.20 33.56 12.42
N GLY A 60 4.76 32.82 13.44
CA GLY A 60 3.61 33.18 14.28
C GLY A 60 2.24 32.81 13.71
N ALA A 61 2.19 32.18 12.53
CA ALA A 61 0.95 31.67 11.93
C ALA A 61 0.92 30.14 11.93
N LEU A 62 -0.27 29.55 12.11
CA LEU A 62 -0.48 28.13 11.89
C LEU A 62 -0.23 27.77 10.43
N LEU A 63 0.52 26.70 10.21
CA LEU A 63 0.77 26.15 8.89
C LEU A 63 -0.25 25.05 8.61
N ASP A 64 -1.23 25.34 7.76
CA ASP A 64 -2.18 24.34 7.26
C ASP A 64 -1.52 23.51 6.15
N HIS A 65 -1.22 22.24 6.46
CA HIS A 65 -0.46 21.38 5.57
C HIS A 65 -0.77 19.90 5.78
N ARG A 66 -0.45 19.11 4.74
CA ARG A 66 -0.35 17.65 4.82
C ARG A 66 1.06 17.22 4.40
N LEU A 67 1.47 16.05 4.88
CA LEU A 67 2.71 15.43 4.44
C LEU A 67 2.39 14.39 3.37
N TYR A 68 2.86 14.62 2.14
CA TYR A 68 2.90 13.59 1.11
C TYR A 68 4.12 12.70 1.35
N HIS A 69 3.93 11.37 1.37
CA HIS A 69 5.00 10.39 1.48
C HIS A 69 5.00 9.47 0.27
N PHE A 70 6.16 9.28 -0.33
CA PHE A 70 6.38 8.34 -1.42
C PHE A 70 7.49 7.36 -1.05
N ARG A 71 7.29 6.07 -1.36
CA ARG A 71 8.25 5.00 -1.07
C ARG A 71 8.37 4.01 -2.22
N LEU A 72 9.61 3.63 -2.57
CA LEU A 72 9.88 2.47 -3.42
C LEU A 72 9.95 1.20 -2.57
N VAL A 73 9.06 0.24 -2.84
CA VAL A 73 8.89 -0.95 -1.98
C VAL A 73 10.14 -1.81 -1.92
N TRP A 74 10.87 -1.93 -3.04
CA TRP A 74 12.03 -2.80 -3.12
C TRP A 74 13.29 -2.21 -2.47
N SER A 75 13.60 -0.94 -2.76
CA SER A 75 14.83 -0.31 -2.26
C SER A 75 14.68 0.32 -0.88
N GLY A 76 13.45 0.56 -0.43
CA GLY A 76 13.19 1.35 0.77
C GLY A 76 13.51 2.83 0.61
N PHE A 77 13.82 3.31 -0.61
CA PHE A 77 13.97 4.74 -0.87
C PHE A 77 12.65 5.46 -0.56
N GLU A 78 12.76 6.59 0.13
CA GLU A 78 11.62 7.38 0.59
C GLU A 78 11.84 8.86 0.31
N HIS A 79 10.75 9.55 -0.03
CA HIS A 79 10.70 10.99 -0.19
C HIS A 79 9.43 11.53 0.45
N ALA A 80 9.54 12.61 1.20
CA ALA A 80 8.40 13.30 1.78
C ALA A 80 8.37 14.76 1.31
N HIS A 81 7.17 15.27 1.06
CA HIS A 81 6.95 16.63 0.57
C HIS A 81 5.81 17.30 1.33
N LEU A 82 6.01 18.57 1.68
CA LEU A 82 4.98 19.40 2.28
C LEU A 82 3.99 19.83 1.21
N VAL A 83 2.71 19.54 1.41
CA VAL A 83 1.63 20.02 0.57
C VAL A 83 0.86 21.07 1.35
N LEU A 84 0.86 22.29 0.81
CA LEU A 84 0.20 23.45 1.41
C LEU A 84 -1.21 23.60 0.86
N GLY A 85 -2.19 23.73 1.75
CA GLY A 85 -3.61 23.87 1.42
C GLY A 85 -4.25 22.57 0.93
N GLY A 86 -5.32 22.14 1.61
CA GLY A 86 -6.11 20.94 1.26
C GLY A 86 -7.30 20.72 2.17
#